data_AF-A0A2S0KNI4-F1
#
_entry.id   AF-A0A2S0KNI4-F1
#
_cell.length_a   1.000
_cell.length_b   1.000
_cell.length_c   1.000
_cell.angle_alpha   90.00
_cell.angle_beta   90.00
_cell.angle_gamma   90.00
#
_symmetry.space_group_name_H-M   'P 1'
#
loop_
_entity.id
_entity.type
_entity.pdbx_description
1 polymer ?
#
loop_
_entity_poly.entity_id
_entity_poly.type
_entity_poly.pdbx_seq_one_letter_code
_entity_poly.pdbx_strand_id
1 'polypeptide(L)'
;MKFISKSKLKKKLFSFVALFAVSLSIFSSQMIELSAKSTYETEYENYIYNSEGELKPAPRAYELSRSIKAADLGVENLRNLTAVFVKNDNVYVAIENAVLILDKQFNLIRRIDKFTLEGDEQTLSRPSDIHVDNNGNVYIAEPERSRILLFGSDGKLIRAMGKPEAVGLEDVDYKPTKLTVDKIGRIFVVSSNVYEGIMELGPNGDFTRFYGVNRIVYNPLDLFWRSIATDAQLSTMQLWLPTSFSNVSVNDEGFVFATVASQTESEPVKLLNSKGEDILRYPQEQRPQGDVIARGANRSSFIALDNNEYGMYTVLDSTKQRVFTYNHDGYLLHIFGGKGNVSGKFQNAVDVKFMGENIIVLDQLNQSIEVFQPTTYGNLLNQAVKADALENSEDSEHYWQEIAKINPLYDLAYVSMGDVAYREGEYDNALKLYKNANFHKGYSDAFNKVREQWVEDNISWILAAIFLIFVYLTWVLIVEPQMKKNKERRETRS
;
A
#
# COMPACT_ATOMS: atom_id res chain seq x y z
N MET A 1 -7.34 -61.66 -20.68
CA MET A 1 -8.11 -60.45 -21.08
C MET A 1 -9.60 -60.76 -20.93
N LYS A 2 -10.24 -60.39 -19.82
CA LYS A 2 -11.70 -60.58 -19.62
C LYS A 2 -12.40 -59.35 -20.20
N PHE A 3 -13.06 -59.52 -21.35
CA PHE A 3 -13.90 -58.49 -21.95
C PHE A 3 -15.07 -58.17 -21.00
N ILE A 4 -15.04 -56.96 -20.44
CA ILE A 4 -16.18 -56.40 -19.71
C ILE A 4 -17.30 -56.21 -20.74
N SER A 5 -18.46 -56.84 -20.52
CA SER A 5 -19.57 -56.75 -21.46
C SER A 5 -20.02 -55.29 -21.61
N LYS A 6 -20.31 -54.88 -22.86
CA LYS A 6 -20.79 -53.52 -23.20
C LYS A 6 -22.01 -53.07 -22.36
N SER A 7 -22.79 -53.99 -21.80
CA SER A 7 -23.92 -53.67 -20.92
C SER A 7 -23.49 -53.22 -19.51
N LYS A 8 -22.40 -53.79 -18.96
CA LYS A 8 -21.85 -53.36 -17.66
C LYS A 8 -21.16 -51.99 -17.75
N LEU A 9 -20.56 -51.68 -18.91
CA LEU A 9 -19.96 -50.38 -19.17
C LEU A 9 -21.03 -49.28 -19.30
N LYS A 10 -22.13 -49.54 -20.01
CA LYS A 10 -23.27 -48.61 -20.12
C LYS A 10 -23.94 -48.32 -18.77
N LYS A 11 -24.12 -49.32 -17.91
CA LYS A 11 -24.67 -49.10 -16.55
C LYS A 11 -23.74 -48.29 -15.65
N LYS A 12 -22.42 -48.50 -15.73
CA LYS A 12 -21.44 -47.69 -14.99
C LYS A 12 -21.35 -46.25 -15.50
N LEU A 13 -21.44 -46.04 -16.82
CA LEU A 13 -21.46 -44.70 -17.42
C LEU A 13 -22.75 -43.94 -17.06
N PHE A 14 -23.90 -44.61 -17.07
CA PHE A 14 -25.18 -44.02 -16.66
C PHE A 14 -25.22 -43.67 -15.17
N SER A 15 -24.64 -44.53 -14.32
CA SER A 15 -24.47 -44.24 -12.89
C SER A 15 -23.52 -43.07 -12.63
N PHE A 16 -22.46 -42.92 -13.43
CA PHE A 16 -21.50 -41.81 -13.31
C PHE A 16 -22.10 -40.49 -13.79
N VAL A 17 -22.85 -40.50 -14.90
CA VAL A 17 -23.57 -39.31 -15.40
C VAL A 17 -24.72 -38.91 -14.46
N ALA A 18 -25.40 -39.87 -13.84
CA ALA A 18 -26.42 -39.58 -12.82
C ALA A 18 -25.81 -39.00 -11.54
N LEU A 19 -24.67 -39.51 -11.07
CA LEU A 19 -23.94 -38.92 -9.93
C LEU A 19 -23.39 -37.53 -10.26
N PHE A 20 -22.92 -37.30 -11.49
CA PHE A 20 -22.44 -36.00 -11.95
C PHE A 20 -23.60 -34.99 -12.07
N ALA A 21 -24.77 -35.41 -12.56
CA ALA A 21 -25.97 -34.57 -12.65
C ALA A 21 -26.58 -34.24 -11.27
N VAL A 22 -26.52 -35.16 -10.31
CA VAL A 22 -26.92 -34.90 -8.91
C VAL A 22 -25.91 -33.98 -8.21
N SER A 23 -24.60 -34.10 -8.51
CA SER A 23 -23.61 -33.12 -8.03
C SER A 23 -23.80 -31.73 -8.63
N LEU A 24 -24.16 -31.61 -9.92
CA LEU A 24 -24.45 -30.33 -10.57
C LEU A 24 -25.71 -29.65 -10.02
N SER A 25 -26.70 -30.43 -9.57
CA SER A 25 -27.95 -29.91 -9.01
C SER A 25 -27.84 -29.52 -7.52
N ILE A 26 -26.94 -30.15 -6.77
CA ILE A 26 -26.56 -29.70 -5.41
C ILE A 26 -25.64 -28.45 -5.48
N PHE A 27 -24.81 -28.33 -6.53
CA PHE A 27 -24.05 -27.11 -6.81
C PHE A 27 -24.95 -25.96 -7.29
N SER A 28 -26.05 -26.25 -8.00
CA SER A 28 -26.96 -25.19 -8.46
C SER A 28 -27.85 -24.64 -7.35
N SER A 29 -28.18 -25.41 -6.31
CA SER A 29 -28.98 -24.91 -5.18
C SER A 29 -28.15 -24.07 -4.19
N GLN A 30 -26.84 -24.29 -4.08
CA GLN A 30 -25.93 -23.38 -3.35
C GLN A 30 -25.59 -22.10 -4.13
N MET A 31 -25.78 -22.09 -5.45
CA MET A 31 -25.53 -20.92 -6.30
C MET A 31 -26.69 -19.91 -6.33
N ILE A 32 -27.83 -20.20 -5.69
CA ILE A 32 -29.00 -19.30 -5.69
C ILE A 32 -29.06 -18.41 -4.43
N GLU A 33 -28.34 -18.71 -3.36
CA GLU A 33 -28.24 -17.82 -2.19
C GLU A 33 -27.10 -16.78 -2.26
N LEU A 34 -26.21 -16.85 -3.26
CA LEU A 34 -25.14 -15.86 -3.44
C LEU A 34 -25.48 -14.71 -4.42
N SER A 35 -26.77 -14.52 -4.72
CA SER A 35 -27.23 -13.45 -5.61
C SER A 35 -27.76 -12.21 -4.87
N ALA A 36 -27.63 -12.15 -3.54
CA ALA A 36 -28.08 -11.02 -2.73
C ALA A 36 -26.97 -10.48 -1.80
N LYS A 37 -25.84 -10.07 -2.38
CA LYS A 37 -25.01 -9.01 -1.79
C LYS A 37 -24.91 -7.89 -2.80
N SER A 38 -26.04 -7.22 -3.00
CA SER A 38 -26.15 -5.99 -3.77
C SER A 38 -25.34 -4.88 -3.10
N THR A 39 -24.44 -4.28 -3.88
CA THR A 39 -24.05 -2.86 -3.82
C THR A 39 -23.88 -2.27 -2.42
N TYR A 40 -22.73 -2.48 -1.78
CA TYR A 40 -22.29 -1.64 -0.67
C TYR A 40 -21.92 -0.25 -1.21
N GLU A 41 -22.92 0.59 -1.45
CA GLU A 41 -22.72 2.03 -1.27
C GLU A 41 -22.39 2.20 0.23
N THR A 42 -21.28 2.86 0.56
CA THR A 42 -20.77 2.90 1.94
C THR A 42 -21.82 3.51 2.86
N GLU A 43 -22.45 2.68 3.68
CA GLU A 43 -23.51 3.07 4.62
C GLU A 43 -23.03 4.12 5.64
N TYR A 44 -21.71 4.18 5.86
CA TYR A 44 -21.05 5.11 6.75
C TYR A 44 -20.28 6.18 5.98
N GLU A 45 -20.33 7.41 6.49
CA GLU A 45 -19.53 8.52 5.98
C GLU A 45 -18.02 8.30 6.20
N ASN A 46 -17.65 7.65 7.31
CA ASN A 46 -16.27 7.33 7.68
C ASN A 46 -16.19 5.87 8.13
N TYR A 47 -15.20 5.13 7.63
CA TYR A 47 -15.05 3.70 7.86
C TYR A 47 -13.60 3.25 7.70
N ILE A 48 -13.31 2.07 8.21
CA ILE A 48 -12.06 1.31 8.04
C ILE A 48 -12.40 -0.14 7.70
N TYR A 49 -11.37 -0.94 7.43
CA TYR A 49 -11.50 -2.38 7.26
C TYR A 49 -10.85 -3.10 8.42
N ASN A 50 -11.55 -4.05 9.03
CA ASN A 50 -10.96 -4.95 10.03
C ASN A 50 -10.05 -5.99 9.34
N SER A 51 -9.29 -6.77 10.11
CA SER A 51 -8.30 -7.74 9.61
C SER A 51 -8.84 -8.70 8.55
N GLU A 52 -10.11 -9.07 8.64
CA GLU A 52 -10.83 -9.94 7.69
C GLU A 52 -11.31 -9.23 6.41
N GLY A 53 -11.05 -7.92 6.28
CA GLY A 53 -11.47 -7.08 5.15
C GLY A 53 -12.93 -6.60 5.24
N GLU A 54 -13.59 -6.77 6.39
CA GLU A 54 -14.95 -6.29 6.60
C GLU A 54 -14.98 -4.79 6.90
N LEU A 55 -15.95 -4.10 6.32
CA LEU A 55 -16.18 -2.68 6.56
C LEU A 55 -16.69 -2.44 7.99
N LYS A 56 -16.02 -1.56 8.74
CA LYS A 56 -16.44 -1.11 10.08
C LYS A 56 -16.55 0.41 10.13
N PRO A 57 -17.54 0.98 10.82
CA PRO A 57 -17.60 2.43 11.04
C PRO A 57 -16.38 2.90 11.82
N ALA A 58 -15.91 4.11 11.52
CA ALA A 58 -14.79 4.71 12.22
C ALA A 58 -15.05 6.20 12.48
N PRO A 59 -14.50 6.78 13.56
CA PRO A 59 -14.51 8.22 13.75
C PRO A 59 -13.78 8.94 12.61
N ARG A 60 -14.17 10.19 12.35
CA ARG A 60 -13.50 11.03 11.37
C ARG A 60 -12.10 11.39 11.88
N ALA A 61 -11.06 10.96 11.16
CA ALA A 61 -9.66 11.29 11.50
C ALA A 61 -9.27 12.70 11.02
N TYR A 62 -9.75 13.13 9.86
CA TYR A 62 -9.43 14.43 9.27
C TYR A 62 -10.69 15.18 8.87
N GLU A 63 -10.69 16.49 9.06
CA GLU A 63 -11.78 17.38 8.66
C GLU A 63 -11.27 18.56 7.84
N LEU A 64 -12.11 19.06 6.94
CA LEU A 64 -11.77 20.22 6.14
C LEU A 64 -11.66 21.44 7.06
N SER A 65 -10.47 22.03 7.11
CA SER A 65 -10.17 23.24 7.89
C SER A 65 -10.34 24.51 7.04
N ARG A 66 -9.83 24.48 5.80
CA ARG A 66 -9.87 25.63 4.89
C ARG A 66 -9.94 25.17 3.43
N SER A 67 -10.77 25.85 2.63
CA SER A 67 -10.74 25.78 1.17
C SER A 67 -10.17 27.11 0.66
N ILE A 68 -9.03 27.06 -0.03
CA ILE A 68 -8.33 28.25 -0.53
C ILE A 68 -8.61 28.39 -2.01
N LYS A 69 -9.10 29.56 -2.40
CA LYS A 69 -9.45 29.92 -3.78
C LYS A 69 -8.47 30.96 -4.32
N ALA A 70 -8.58 31.23 -5.62
CA ALA A 70 -7.74 32.22 -6.31
C ALA A 70 -7.76 33.61 -5.63
N ALA A 71 -8.93 34.05 -5.17
CA ALA A 71 -9.10 35.33 -4.50
C ALA A 71 -8.30 35.43 -3.18
N ASP A 72 -8.21 34.34 -2.42
CA ASP A 72 -7.47 34.30 -1.15
C ASP A 72 -5.95 34.45 -1.36
N LEU A 73 -5.47 34.02 -2.53
CA LEU A 73 -4.06 34.07 -2.93
C LEU A 73 -3.68 35.37 -3.67
N GLY A 74 -4.67 36.22 -3.98
CA GLY A 74 -4.46 37.41 -4.82
C GLY A 74 -4.14 37.09 -6.28
N VAL A 75 -4.58 35.95 -6.80
CA VAL A 75 -4.40 35.55 -8.20
C VAL A 75 -5.74 35.49 -8.94
N GLU A 76 -5.69 35.60 -10.27
CA GLU A 76 -6.91 35.68 -11.09
C GLU A 76 -7.72 34.38 -11.12
N ASN A 77 -7.04 33.23 -11.18
CA ASN A 77 -7.66 31.91 -11.15
C ASN A 77 -6.64 30.83 -10.75
N LEU A 78 -7.13 29.63 -10.45
CA LEU A 78 -6.34 28.42 -10.24
C LEU A 78 -6.64 27.39 -11.35
N ARG A 79 -6.67 27.84 -12.61
CA ARG A 79 -6.93 26.94 -13.74
C ARG A 79 -5.83 25.90 -13.84
N ASN A 80 -6.25 24.67 -14.18
CA ASN A 80 -5.37 23.53 -14.39
C ASN A 80 -4.40 23.33 -13.21
N LEU A 81 -4.93 23.31 -11.98
CA LEU A 81 -4.21 22.77 -10.83
C LEU A 81 -3.76 21.35 -11.15
N THR A 82 -2.48 21.04 -10.95
CA THR A 82 -1.90 19.75 -11.34
C THR A 82 -1.03 19.11 -10.26
N ALA A 83 -0.32 19.93 -9.50
CA ALA A 83 0.59 19.44 -8.47
C ALA A 83 0.76 20.43 -7.32
N VAL A 84 0.95 19.88 -6.13
CA VAL A 84 1.38 20.60 -4.94
C VAL A 84 2.63 19.93 -4.38
N PHE A 85 3.56 20.71 -3.86
CA PHE A 85 4.72 20.22 -3.14
C PHE A 85 4.91 21.05 -1.87
N VAL A 86 5.28 20.40 -0.78
CA VAL A 86 5.52 21.06 0.50
C VAL A 86 6.97 20.84 0.90
N LYS A 87 7.67 21.94 1.20
CA LYS A 87 9.05 21.87 1.68
C LYS A 87 9.29 22.97 2.70
N ASN A 88 9.82 22.58 3.86
CA ASN A 88 9.99 23.47 5.00
C ASN A 88 8.63 24.10 5.38
N ASP A 89 8.51 25.43 5.32
CA ASP A 89 7.26 26.17 5.54
C ASP A 89 6.62 26.68 4.24
N ASN A 90 7.09 26.25 3.07
CA ASN A 90 6.60 26.71 1.77
C ASN A 90 5.72 25.66 1.08
N VAL A 91 4.66 26.13 0.43
CA VAL A 91 3.76 25.34 -0.41
C VAL A 91 3.91 25.80 -1.85
N TYR A 92 4.26 24.88 -2.75
CA TYR A 92 4.45 25.12 -4.17
C TYR A 92 3.27 24.54 -4.91
N VAL A 93 2.58 25.34 -5.73
CA VAL A 93 1.35 24.92 -6.42
C VAL A 93 1.47 25.20 -7.92
N ALA A 94 1.38 24.15 -8.73
CA ALA A 94 1.36 24.23 -10.18
C ALA A 94 -0.05 24.56 -10.68
N ILE A 95 -0.15 25.60 -11.49
CA ILE A 95 -1.33 26.01 -12.25
C ILE A 95 -0.99 26.09 -13.75
N GLU A 96 -1.96 26.40 -14.60
CA GLU A 96 -1.87 26.35 -16.07
C GLU A 96 -0.55 26.87 -16.66
N ASN A 97 -0.07 28.04 -16.24
CA ASN A 97 1.16 28.65 -16.78
C ASN A 97 2.08 29.20 -15.68
N ALA A 98 1.98 28.68 -14.45
CA ALA A 98 2.81 29.15 -13.35
C ALA A 98 2.99 28.11 -12.24
N VAL A 99 4.02 28.31 -11.43
CA VAL A 99 4.15 27.74 -10.10
C VAL A 99 4.06 28.86 -9.07
N LEU A 100 3.09 28.78 -8.19
CA LEU A 100 2.91 29.68 -7.05
C LEU A 100 3.71 29.15 -5.87
N ILE A 101 4.50 30.01 -5.23
CA ILE A 101 5.23 29.70 -4.00
C ILE A 101 4.56 30.47 -2.88
N LEU A 102 3.99 29.75 -1.92
CA LEU A 102 3.19 30.26 -0.82
C LEU A 102 3.88 29.95 0.51
N ASP A 103 3.59 30.72 1.56
CA ASP A 103 3.90 30.30 2.94
C ASP A 103 2.85 29.30 3.45
N LYS A 104 3.05 28.75 4.65
CA LYS A 104 2.11 27.83 5.30
C LYS A 104 0.74 28.44 5.65
N GLN A 105 0.62 29.77 5.64
CA GLN A 105 -0.65 30.49 5.78
C GLN A 105 -1.33 30.75 4.42
N PHE A 106 -0.71 30.30 3.33
CA PHE A 106 -1.11 30.50 1.95
C PHE A 106 -1.01 31.94 1.45
N ASN A 107 -0.14 32.76 2.04
CA ASN A 107 0.22 34.04 1.44
C ASN A 107 1.20 33.82 0.28
N LEU A 108 0.98 34.50 -0.85
CA LEU A 108 1.85 34.40 -2.02
C LEU A 108 3.21 35.07 -1.77
N ILE A 109 4.28 34.27 -1.76
CA ILE A 109 5.67 34.73 -1.64
C ILE A 109 6.24 35.08 -3.00
N ARG A 110 6.05 34.19 -3.98
CA ARG A 110 6.64 34.30 -5.32
C ARG A 110 5.81 33.56 -6.35
N ARG A 111 5.95 33.98 -7.60
CA ARG A 111 5.37 33.31 -8.78
C ARG A 111 6.48 33.05 -9.79
N ILE A 112 6.60 31.81 -10.24
CA ILE A 112 7.42 31.42 -11.39
C ILE A 112 6.45 31.24 -12.56
N ASP A 113 6.52 32.09 -13.57
CA ASP A 113 5.69 32.01 -14.78
C ASP A 113 6.45 32.32 -16.05
N LYS A 114 7.52 33.11 -15.95
CA LYS A 114 8.45 33.46 -17.03
C LYS A 114 9.89 33.17 -16.65
N PHE A 115 10.70 32.88 -17.66
CA PHE A 115 12.13 32.67 -17.52
C PHE A 115 12.86 32.88 -18.85
N THR A 116 14.18 33.02 -18.79
CA THR A 116 15.03 33.14 -19.97
C THR A 116 15.73 31.82 -20.24
N LEU A 117 15.61 31.30 -21.47
CA LEU A 117 16.35 30.14 -21.96
C LEU A 117 17.07 30.55 -23.24
N GLU A 118 18.39 30.41 -23.26
CA GLU A 118 19.24 30.75 -24.42
C GLU A 118 19.08 32.20 -24.95
N GLY A 119 18.67 33.12 -24.08
CA GLY A 119 18.45 34.54 -24.43
C GLY A 119 16.99 34.88 -24.77
N ASP A 120 16.14 33.88 -24.97
CA ASP A 120 14.71 34.05 -25.25
C ASP A 120 13.87 33.98 -23.98
N GLU A 121 12.95 34.94 -23.81
CA GLU A 121 11.93 34.86 -22.76
C GLU A 121 10.88 33.81 -23.13
N GLN A 122 10.69 32.83 -22.25
CA GLN A 122 9.67 31.80 -22.35
C GLN A 122 8.76 31.84 -21.14
N THR A 123 7.52 31.42 -21.32
CA THR A 123 6.58 31.19 -20.23
C THR A 123 6.52 29.70 -19.88
N LEU A 124 6.23 29.39 -18.62
CA LEU A 124 5.80 28.06 -18.23
C LEU A 124 4.52 27.68 -18.97
N SER A 125 4.37 26.40 -19.26
CA SER A 125 3.31 25.82 -20.08
C SER A 125 2.88 24.49 -19.50
N ARG A 126 1.72 24.49 -18.84
CA ARG A 126 1.03 23.32 -18.29
C ARG A 126 1.95 22.39 -17.47
N PRO A 127 2.59 22.92 -16.41
CA PRO A 127 3.40 22.08 -15.53
C PRO A 127 2.57 20.92 -14.97
N SER A 128 3.09 19.70 -14.98
CA SER A 128 2.40 18.50 -14.48
C SER A 128 2.81 18.10 -13.07
N ASP A 129 4.02 18.48 -12.66
CA ASP A 129 4.58 18.16 -11.35
C ASP A 129 5.66 19.13 -10.90
N ILE A 130 5.88 19.16 -9.58
CA ILE A 130 6.89 19.98 -8.92
C ILE A 130 7.63 19.13 -7.88
N HIS A 131 8.95 19.30 -7.80
CA HIS A 131 9.74 18.81 -6.67
C HIS A 131 10.72 19.89 -6.21
N VAL A 132 10.96 19.98 -4.90
CA VAL A 132 11.91 20.94 -4.33
C VAL A 132 12.96 20.20 -3.50
N ASP A 133 14.22 20.35 -3.88
CA ASP A 133 15.33 19.69 -3.20
C ASP A 133 15.71 20.38 -1.87
N ASN A 134 16.68 19.83 -1.15
CA ASN A 134 17.15 20.40 0.13
C ASN A 134 17.87 21.75 -0.01
N ASN A 135 18.31 22.12 -1.22
CA ASN A 135 18.94 23.42 -1.50
C ASN A 135 17.91 24.49 -1.89
N GLY A 136 16.63 24.11 -1.99
CA GLY A 136 15.54 24.97 -2.44
C GLY A 136 15.47 25.12 -3.96
N ASN A 137 16.16 24.26 -4.72
CA ASN A 137 16.01 24.22 -6.17
C ASN A 137 14.68 23.57 -6.54
N VAL A 138 14.00 24.15 -7.53
CA VAL A 138 12.65 23.75 -7.95
C VAL A 138 12.73 23.05 -9.30
N TYR A 139 12.36 21.78 -9.32
CA TYR A 139 12.21 20.97 -10.53
C TYR A 139 10.75 21.03 -10.99
N ILE A 140 10.52 21.37 -12.25
CA ILE A 140 9.18 21.50 -12.84
C ILE A 140 9.10 20.64 -14.10
N ALA A 141 8.14 19.73 -14.15
CA ALA A 141 7.88 18.91 -15.34
C ALA A 141 6.95 19.64 -16.32
N GLU A 142 7.36 19.79 -17.58
CA GLU A 142 6.53 20.33 -18.68
C GLU A 142 6.32 19.25 -19.76
N PRO A 143 5.31 18.37 -19.62
CA PRO A 143 5.12 17.22 -20.51
C PRO A 143 4.87 17.63 -21.95
N GLU A 144 4.10 18.71 -22.17
CA GLU A 144 3.80 19.21 -23.53
C GLU A 144 5.00 19.86 -24.22
N ARG A 145 6.08 20.12 -23.48
CA ARG A 145 7.36 20.59 -24.01
C ARG A 145 8.47 19.54 -23.87
N SER A 146 8.11 18.30 -23.50
CA SER A 146 9.03 17.16 -23.35
C SER A 146 10.29 17.48 -22.54
N ARG A 147 10.14 18.22 -21.44
CA ARG A 147 11.28 18.69 -20.65
C ARG A 147 10.99 18.82 -19.16
N ILE A 148 12.06 18.83 -18.39
CA ILE A 148 12.10 19.18 -16.97
C ILE A 148 12.93 20.46 -16.84
N LEU A 149 12.39 21.47 -16.15
CA LEU A 149 13.08 22.71 -15.86
C LEU A 149 13.59 22.69 -14.42
N LEU A 150 14.84 23.10 -14.22
CA LEU A 150 15.45 23.27 -12.91
C LEU A 150 15.68 24.74 -12.64
N PHE A 151 15.05 25.25 -11.60
CA PHE A 151 15.19 26.62 -11.10
C PHE A 151 15.98 26.64 -9.79
N GLY A 152 16.79 27.68 -9.61
CA GLY A 152 17.44 27.94 -8.33
C GLY A 152 16.46 28.44 -7.28
N SER A 153 16.88 28.43 -6.02
CA SER A 153 16.12 29.03 -4.91
C SER A 153 15.90 30.55 -5.07
N ASP A 154 16.69 31.21 -5.93
CA ASP A 154 16.52 32.60 -6.36
C ASP A 154 15.45 32.79 -7.45
N GLY A 155 14.89 31.69 -7.99
CA GLY A 155 13.87 31.69 -9.04
C GLY A 155 14.42 31.81 -10.45
N LYS A 156 15.75 31.78 -10.65
CA LYS A 156 16.35 31.79 -11.99
C LYS A 156 16.44 30.39 -12.56
N LEU A 157 16.24 30.25 -13.86
CA LEU A 157 16.45 28.98 -14.55
C LEU A 157 17.94 28.63 -14.49
N ILE A 158 18.24 27.45 -13.95
CA ILE A 158 19.57 26.85 -13.95
C ILE A 158 19.73 25.99 -15.21
N ARG A 159 18.71 25.19 -15.54
CA ARG A 159 18.80 24.20 -16.63
C ARG A 159 17.44 23.83 -17.18
N ALA A 160 17.38 23.53 -18.48
CA ALA A 160 16.29 22.80 -19.11
C ALA A 160 16.82 21.43 -19.57
N MET A 161 16.19 20.36 -19.12
CA MET A 161 16.54 18.97 -19.44
C MET A 161 15.47 18.40 -20.37
N GLY A 162 15.82 18.12 -21.63
CA GLY A 162 14.90 17.54 -22.61
C GLY A 162 14.76 16.02 -22.48
N LYS A 163 14.28 15.37 -23.55
CA LYS A 163 14.30 13.91 -23.65
C LYS A 163 15.73 13.40 -23.49
N PRO A 164 16.00 12.47 -22.56
CA PRO A 164 17.34 11.94 -22.39
C PRO A 164 17.72 11.03 -23.57
N GLU A 165 19.01 11.00 -23.90
CA GLU A 165 19.56 10.13 -24.94
C GLU A 165 19.85 8.74 -24.35
N ALA A 166 19.12 7.72 -24.81
CA ALA A 166 19.42 6.32 -24.49
C ALA A 166 18.91 5.37 -25.58
N VAL A 167 19.56 4.21 -25.68
CA VAL A 167 19.13 3.13 -26.58
C VAL A 167 17.74 2.64 -26.15
N GLY A 168 16.80 2.59 -27.08
CA GLY A 168 15.40 2.22 -26.82
C GLY A 168 14.47 3.40 -26.52
N LEU A 169 14.98 4.64 -26.51
CA LEU A 169 14.19 5.87 -26.35
C LEU A 169 14.08 6.71 -27.63
N GLU A 170 14.59 6.21 -28.76
CA GLU A 170 14.65 6.95 -30.02
C GLU A 170 13.26 7.39 -30.48
N ASP A 171 12.31 6.44 -30.50
CA ASP A 171 10.93 6.63 -30.95
C ASP A 171 9.93 6.94 -29.82
N VAL A 172 10.43 7.14 -28.59
CA VAL A 172 9.57 7.43 -27.44
C VAL A 172 9.18 8.91 -27.42
N ASP A 173 7.87 9.16 -27.35
CA ASP A 173 7.28 10.47 -27.05
C ASP A 173 7.42 10.76 -25.54
N TYR A 174 8.54 11.39 -25.17
CA TYR A 174 8.88 11.69 -23.78
C TYR A 174 7.99 12.81 -23.22
N LYS A 175 7.21 12.47 -22.20
CA LYS A 175 6.25 13.36 -21.54
C LYS A 175 6.35 13.16 -20.03
N PRO A 176 7.27 13.86 -19.34
CA PRO A 176 7.44 13.73 -17.89
C PRO A 176 6.17 14.21 -17.18
N THR A 177 5.46 13.29 -16.52
CA THR A 177 4.19 13.57 -15.84
C THR A 177 4.33 13.67 -14.33
N LYS A 178 5.25 12.90 -13.72
CA LYS A 178 5.59 12.97 -12.30
C LYS A 178 7.09 12.84 -12.10
N LEU A 179 7.65 13.52 -11.10
CA LEU A 179 9.06 13.41 -10.76
C LEU A 179 9.33 13.56 -9.27
N THR A 180 10.41 12.96 -8.81
CA THR A 180 10.96 13.21 -7.47
C THR A 180 12.49 13.16 -7.52
N VAL A 181 13.16 13.89 -6.63
CA VAL A 181 14.62 13.96 -6.56
C VAL A 181 15.09 13.50 -5.19
N ASP A 182 16.06 12.60 -5.15
CA ASP A 182 16.62 12.13 -3.87
C ASP A 182 17.75 13.03 -3.34
N LYS A 183 18.25 12.71 -2.13
CA LYS A 183 19.29 13.49 -1.44
C LYS A 183 20.63 13.57 -2.19
N ILE A 184 20.89 12.66 -3.12
CA ILE A 184 22.12 12.64 -3.94
C ILE A 184 21.89 13.20 -5.35
N GLY A 185 20.69 13.72 -5.63
CA GLY A 185 20.34 14.38 -6.89
C GLY A 185 19.91 13.45 -8.01
N ARG A 186 19.62 12.17 -7.72
CA ARG A 186 19.00 11.27 -8.72
C ARG A 186 17.55 11.69 -8.92
N ILE A 187 17.15 11.76 -10.18
CA ILE A 187 15.81 12.20 -10.58
C ILE A 187 15.05 10.96 -11.04
N PHE A 188 13.96 10.65 -10.36
CA PHE A 188 13.04 9.58 -10.74
C PHE A 188 11.87 10.19 -11.47
N VAL A 189 11.63 9.77 -12.71
CA VAL A 189 10.63 10.36 -13.60
C VAL A 189 9.65 9.30 -14.08
N VAL A 190 8.37 9.54 -13.85
CA VAL A 190 7.30 8.88 -14.58
C VAL A 190 7.03 9.68 -15.84
N SER A 191 7.12 9.03 -16.99
CA SER A 191 6.76 9.62 -18.27
C SER A 191 5.56 8.89 -18.85
N SER A 192 4.62 9.63 -19.44
CA SER A 192 3.63 9.00 -20.32
C SER A 192 4.37 8.30 -21.47
N ASN A 193 3.78 7.22 -21.96
CA ASN A 193 4.32 6.39 -23.05
C ASN A 193 5.66 5.69 -22.76
N VAL A 194 6.12 5.67 -21.51
CA VAL A 194 7.24 4.84 -21.06
C VAL A 194 6.66 3.70 -20.20
N TYR A 195 6.80 2.48 -20.68
CA TYR A 195 6.17 1.30 -20.06
C TYR A 195 7.17 0.38 -19.37
N GLU A 196 8.46 0.64 -19.56
CA GLU A 196 9.58 -0.13 -19.02
C GLU A 196 9.78 0.09 -17.52
N GLY A 197 9.25 1.18 -16.96
CA GLY A 197 9.35 1.51 -15.54
C GLY A 197 9.49 3.02 -15.29
N ILE A 198 9.95 3.38 -14.10
CA ILE A 198 10.33 4.75 -13.75
C ILE A 198 11.69 5.05 -14.37
N MET A 199 11.87 6.20 -15.02
CA MET A 199 13.17 6.58 -15.55
C MET A 199 14.04 7.15 -14.42
N GLU A 200 15.19 6.53 -14.17
CA GLU A 200 16.22 7.06 -13.25
C GLU A 200 17.20 7.89 -14.09
N LEU A 201 17.28 9.18 -13.79
CA LEU A 201 18.21 10.13 -14.41
C LEU A 201 19.25 10.60 -13.39
N GLY A 202 20.44 10.91 -13.88
CA GLY A 202 21.47 11.58 -13.08
C GLY A 202 21.14 13.05 -12.82
N PRO A 203 21.91 13.74 -11.95
CA PRO A 203 21.67 15.15 -11.61
C PRO A 203 21.70 16.12 -12.80
N ASN A 204 22.33 15.72 -13.90
CA ASN A 204 22.42 16.51 -15.14
C ASN A 204 21.29 16.19 -16.14
N GLY A 205 20.43 15.21 -15.85
CA GLY A 205 19.37 14.74 -16.75
C GLY A 205 19.75 13.53 -17.62
N ASP A 206 20.98 13.02 -17.50
CA ASP A 206 21.43 11.86 -18.26
C ASP A 206 20.70 10.58 -17.82
N PHE A 207 20.19 9.79 -18.77
CA PHE A 207 19.51 8.53 -18.44
C PHE A 207 20.47 7.50 -17.85
N THR A 208 20.06 6.89 -16.75
CA THR A 208 20.81 5.83 -16.09
C THR A 208 20.20 4.46 -16.38
N ARG A 209 18.91 4.28 -16.06
CA ARG A 209 18.18 3.03 -16.29
C ARG A 209 16.66 3.21 -16.10
N PHE A 210 15.92 2.16 -16.42
CA PHE A 210 14.57 1.97 -15.89
C PHE A 210 14.63 1.36 -14.48
N TYR A 211 13.84 1.91 -13.58
CA TYR A 211 13.78 1.66 -12.14
C TYR A 211 12.36 1.28 -11.75
N GLY A 212 12.18 0.21 -10.97
CA GLY A 212 10.85 -0.32 -10.66
C GLY A 212 10.18 -0.87 -11.92
N VAL A 213 9.97 -2.18 -11.98
CA VAL A 213 9.33 -2.82 -13.14
C VAL A 213 8.04 -3.49 -12.72
N ASN A 214 6.92 -3.11 -13.36
CA ASN A 214 5.68 -3.85 -13.24
C ASN A 214 5.77 -5.08 -14.14
N ARG A 215 5.96 -6.26 -13.54
CA ARG A 215 6.04 -7.51 -14.29
C ARG A 215 4.64 -7.89 -14.74
N ILE A 216 4.48 -8.11 -16.04
CA ILE A 216 3.24 -8.65 -16.59
C ILE A 216 3.10 -10.10 -16.12
N VAL A 217 2.05 -10.39 -15.35
CA VAL A 217 1.70 -11.77 -15.00
C VAL A 217 0.88 -12.35 -16.15
N TYR A 218 1.47 -13.28 -16.90
CA TYR A 218 0.78 -13.94 -18.00
C TYR A 218 -0.13 -15.07 -17.50
N ASN A 219 -1.37 -15.10 -17.99
CA ASN A 219 -2.26 -16.24 -17.80
C ASN A 219 -1.82 -17.39 -18.72
N PRO A 220 -1.55 -18.60 -18.20
CA PRO A 220 -1.15 -19.76 -19.00
C PRO A 220 -2.13 -20.11 -20.12
N LEU A 221 -3.44 -19.92 -19.91
CA LEU A 221 -4.44 -20.19 -20.93
C LEU A 221 -4.38 -19.19 -22.08
N ASP A 222 -4.09 -17.92 -21.79
CA ASP A 222 -3.96 -16.89 -22.82
C ASP A 222 -2.66 -17.07 -23.62
N LEU A 223 -1.58 -17.50 -22.96
CA LEU A 223 -0.34 -17.91 -23.63
C LEU A 223 -0.59 -19.09 -24.59
N PHE A 224 -1.39 -20.06 -24.15
CA PHE A 224 -1.79 -21.19 -25.00
C PHE A 224 -2.61 -20.73 -26.21
N TRP A 225 -3.63 -19.88 -26.03
CA TRP A 225 -4.43 -19.41 -27.16
C TRP A 225 -3.63 -18.54 -28.13
N ARG A 226 -2.71 -17.71 -27.62
CA ARG A 226 -1.78 -16.95 -28.45
C ARG A 226 -0.82 -17.85 -29.23
N SER A 227 -0.35 -18.96 -28.65
CA SER A 227 0.61 -19.84 -29.34
C SER A 227 0.01 -20.59 -30.53
N ILE A 228 -1.32 -20.73 -30.58
CA ILE A 228 -2.04 -21.36 -31.69
C ILE A 228 -2.88 -20.38 -32.53
N ALA A 229 -2.80 -19.07 -32.23
CA ALA A 229 -3.51 -18.04 -32.96
C ALA A 229 -2.82 -17.75 -34.31
N THR A 230 -3.61 -17.43 -35.33
CA THR A 230 -3.08 -16.96 -36.62
C THR A 230 -2.57 -15.53 -36.53
N ASP A 231 -1.74 -15.08 -37.48
CA ASP A 231 -1.25 -13.69 -37.51
C ASP A 231 -2.39 -12.66 -37.55
N ALA A 232 -3.50 -12.99 -38.24
CA ALA A 232 -4.69 -12.14 -38.28
C ALA A 232 -5.46 -12.11 -36.94
N GLN A 233 -5.41 -13.20 -36.16
CA GLN A 233 -5.97 -13.23 -34.80
C GLN A 233 -5.04 -12.50 -33.83
N LEU A 234 -3.72 -12.70 -33.91
CA LEU A 234 -2.73 -12.04 -33.07
C LEU A 234 -2.77 -10.51 -33.21
N SER A 235 -2.96 -9.98 -34.43
CA SER A 235 -3.05 -8.53 -34.67
C SER A 235 -4.32 -7.88 -34.11
N THR A 236 -5.33 -8.67 -33.76
CA THR A 236 -6.56 -8.20 -33.11
C THR A 236 -6.59 -8.47 -31.60
N MET A 237 -5.64 -9.26 -31.08
CA MET A 237 -5.50 -9.47 -29.64
C MET A 237 -4.95 -8.22 -28.96
N GLN A 238 -5.48 -7.91 -27.78
CA GLN A 238 -5.01 -6.80 -26.97
C GLN A 238 -3.51 -6.98 -26.64
N LEU A 239 -2.70 -5.95 -26.92
CA LEU A 239 -1.30 -5.91 -26.53
C LEU A 239 -1.19 -5.92 -25.00
N TRP A 240 -0.32 -6.78 -24.48
CA TRP A 240 0.01 -6.78 -23.06
C TRP A 240 1.09 -5.74 -22.82
N LEU A 241 0.66 -4.51 -22.59
CA LEU A 241 1.55 -3.47 -22.10
C LEU A 241 1.57 -3.52 -20.58
N PRO A 242 2.74 -3.37 -19.94
CA PRO A 242 2.80 -3.12 -18.50
C PRO A 242 1.95 -1.90 -18.15
N THR A 243 1.27 -1.94 -17.01
CA THR A 243 0.69 -0.75 -16.41
C THR A 243 1.83 0.18 -15.99
N SER A 244 1.86 1.39 -16.53
CA SER A 244 2.86 2.39 -16.12
C SER A 244 2.55 2.91 -14.72
N PHE A 245 3.59 3.36 -14.03
CA PHE A 245 3.42 4.09 -12.78
C PHE A 245 2.65 5.38 -13.03
N SER A 246 1.89 5.83 -12.03
CA SER A 246 1.10 7.06 -12.06
C SER A 246 1.71 8.17 -11.22
N ASN A 247 2.45 7.83 -10.16
CA ASN A 247 3.10 8.79 -9.27
C ASN A 247 4.33 8.17 -8.62
N VAL A 248 5.26 9.03 -8.17
CA VAL A 248 6.50 8.67 -7.47
C VAL A 248 6.79 9.71 -6.38
N SER A 249 7.26 9.27 -5.22
CA SER A 249 7.78 10.14 -4.16
C SER A 249 8.92 9.43 -3.45
N VAL A 250 10.02 10.14 -3.19
CA VAL A 250 11.14 9.59 -2.42
C VAL A 250 10.99 9.93 -0.95
N ASN A 251 11.33 9.00 -0.07
CA ASN A 251 11.38 9.25 1.36
C ASN A 251 12.78 9.72 1.79
N ASP A 252 12.92 10.09 3.06
CA ASP A 252 14.19 10.57 3.61
C ASP A 252 15.32 9.51 3.64
N GLU A 253 14.96 8.24 3.56
CA GLU A 253 15.91 7.11 3.52
C GLU A 253 16.40 6.81 2.09
N GLY A 254 15.81 7.45 1.07
CA GLY A 254 16.13 7.24 -0.34
C GLY A 254 15.37 6.07 -0.98
N PHE A 255 14.36 5.51 -0.31
CA PHE A 255 13.40 4.60 -0.91
C PHE A 255 12.35 5.38 -1.71
N VAL A 256 11.87 4.77 -2.80
CA VAL A 256 10.95 5.42 -3.72
C VAL A 256 9.58 4.77 -3.61
N PHE A 257 8.61 5.49 -3.05
CA PHE A 257 7.22 5.13 -3.20
C PHE A 257 6.75 5.36 -4.64
N ALA A 258 5.93 4.43 -5.14
CA ALA A 258 5.32 4.56 -6.45
C ALA A 258 3.89 4.02 -6.44
N THR A 259 3.01 4.64 -7.23
CA THR A 259 1.64 4.15 -7.43
C THR A 259 1.39 3.74 -8.87
N VAL A 260 0.37 2.91 -9.08
CA VAL A 260 -0.11 2.51 -10.40
C VAL A 260 -1.57 2.93 -10.55
N ALA A 261 -1.88 3.66 -11.63
CA ALA A 261 -3.26 4.03 -11.98
C ALA A 261 -3.94 2.89 -12.74
N SER A 262 -4.24 1.79 -12.05
CA SER A 262 -4.92 0.64 -12.62
C SER A 262 -5.90 0.01 -11.64
N GLN A 263 -7.07 -0.35 -12.15
CA GLN A 263 -8.07 -1.11 -11.39
C GLN A 263 -7.84 -2.62 -11.46
N THR A 264 -6.88 -3.09 -12.26
CA THR A 264 -6.53 -4.51 -12.37
C THR A 264 -5.31 -4.88 -11.54
N GLU A 265 -4.53 -3.88 -11.12
CA GLU A 265 -3.35 -4.08 -10.29
C GLU A 265 -3.77 -4.56 -8.89
N SER A 266 -3.02 -5.53 -8.36
CA SER A 266 -3.24 -6.11 -7.03
C SER A 266 -2.34 -5.49 -5.97
N GLU A 267 -1.24 -4.87 -6.40
CA GLU A 267 -0.27 -4.15 -5.56
C GLU A 267 -0.04 -2.74 -6.14
N PRO A 268 -1.07 -1.87 -6.07
CA PRO A 268 -1.04 -0.58 -6.75
C PRO A 268 -0.18 0.47 -6.03
N VAL A 269 0.35 0.15 -4.84
CA VAL A 269 1.34 0.96 -4.11
C VAL A 269 2.57 0.10 -3.89
N LYS A 270 3.75 0.67 -4.16
CA LYS A 270 5.05 0.00 -4.04
C LYS A 270 6.02 0.88 -3.28
N LEU A 271 6.94 0.26 -2.54
CA LEU A 271 8.08 0.92 -1.93
C LEU A 271 9.34 0.29 -2.50
N LEU A 272 10.07 1.04 -3.33
CA LEU A 272 11.16 0.50 -4.12
C LEU A 272 12.50 0.77 -3.45
N ASN A 273 13.29 -0.30 -3.26
CA ASN A 273 14.67 -0.22 -2.79
C ASN A 273 15.62 0.28 -3.90
N SER A 274 16.90 0.53 -3.57
CA SER A 274 17.88 1.04 -4.53
C SER A 274 18.06 0.19 -5.81
N LYS A 275 17.63 -1.08 -5.84
CA LYS A 275 17.63 -1.92 -7.05
C LYS A 275 16.36 -1.78 -7.88
N GLY A 276 15.31 -1.17 -7.36
CA GLY A 276 13.98 -1.08 -7.96
C GLY A 276 13.08 -2.26 -7.57
N GLU A 277 13.39 -2.98 -6.49
CA GLU A 277 12.60 -4.10 -5.98
C GLU A 277 11.60 -3.59 -4.94
N ASP A 278 10.37 -4.09 -5.00
CA ASP A 278 9.31 -3.76 -4.04
C ASP A 278 9.58 -4.40 -2.68
N ILE A 279 9.66 -3.57 -1.65
CA ILE A 279 9.91 -3.92 -0.25
C ILE A 279 8.78 -3.44 0.67
N LEU A 280 7.64 -3.00 0.11
CA LEU A 280 6.51 -2.55 0.91
C LEU A 280 5.99 -3.70 1.77
N ARG A 281 5.94 -3.48 3.08
CA ARG A 281 5.36 -4.41 4.04
C ARG A 281 3.88 -4.12 4.20
N TYR A 282 3.10 -5.19 4.33
CA TYR A 282 1.68 -5.11 4.62
C TYR A 282 1.20 -6.41 5.28
N PRO A 283 0.15 -6.36 6.11
CA PRO A 283 -0.51 -7.55 6.61
C PRO A 283 -1.06 -8.37 5.42
N GLN A 284 -0.87 -9.70 5.43
CA GLN A 284 -1.16 -10.55 4.26
C GLN A 284 -2.59 -10.41 3.71
N GLU A 285 -3.55 -10.08 4.57
CA GLU A 285 -4.98 -9.98 4.24
C GLU A 285 -5.42 -8.54 3.86
N GLN A 286 -4.63 -7.51 4.19
CA GLN A 286 -4.96 -6.12 3.89
C GLN A 286 -3.82 -5.42 3.15
N ARG A 287 -3.84 -5.56 1.83
CA ARG A 287 -2.93 -4.83 0.96
C ARG A 287 -3.33 -3.34 0.89
N PRO A 288 -2.37 -2.42 0.69
CA PRO A 288 -2.66 -1.03 0.33
C PRO A 288 -3.29 -0.93 -1.08
N GLN A 289 -4.57 -1.28 -1.18
CA GLN A 289 -5.32 -1.38 -2.44
C GLN A 289 -6.54 -0.45 -2.50
N GLY A 290 -6.69 0.42 -1.50
CA GLY A 290 -7.83 1.31 -1.35
C GLY A 290 -9.04 0.54 -0.84
N ASP A 291 -10.17 0.68 -1.53
CA ASP A 291 -11.40 -0.03 -1.12
C ASP A 291 -11.32 -1.53 -1.33
N VAL A 292 -11.64 -2.28 -0.26
CA VAL A 292 -11.93 -3.70 -0.36
C VAL A 292 -13.27 -3.86 -1.06
N ILE A 293 -13.23 -4.35 -2.30
CA ILE A 293 -14.42 -4.46 -3.16
C ILE A 293 -15.19 -5.78 -2.93
N ALA A 294 -16.51 -5.68 -2.86
CA ALA A 294 -17.39 -6.80 -3.17
C ALA A 294 -17.30 -7.13 -4.68
N ARG A 295 -17.62 -8.38 -5.07
CA ARG A 295 -17.57 -8.83 -6.48
C ARG A 295 -18.29 -7.85 -7.41
N GLY A 296 -17.59 -7.33 -8.42
CA GLY A 296 -18.15 -6.49 -9.48
C GLY A 296 -18.01 -4.96 -9.27
N ALA A 297 -17.48 -4.50 -8.13
CA ALA A 297 -17.15 -3.09 -7.95
C ALA A 297 -15.76 -2.74 -8.52
N ASN A 298 -15.60 -1.51 -8.99
CA ASN A 298 -14.31 -0.99 -9.49
C ASN A 298 -13.32 -0.83 -8.33
N ARG A 299 -12.09 -1.35 -8.50
CA ARG A 299 -10.99 -1.13 -7.56
C ARG A 299 -10.57 0.34 -7.56
N SER A 300 -9.90 0.75 -6.48
CA SER A 300 -9.24 2.06 -6.45
C SER A 300 -8.13 2.13 -7.50
N SER A 301 -7.95 3.31 -8.08
CA SER A 301 -6.91 3.62 -9.05
C SER A 301 -6.14 4.83 -8.55
N PHE A 302 -4.92 4.61 -8.08
CA PHE A 302 -4.15 5.62 -7.38
C PHE A 302 -3.40 6.53 -8.34
N ILE A 303 -3.54 7.84 -8.15
CA ILE A 303 -3.00 8.88 -9.04
C ILE A 303 -2.03 9.83 -8.35
N ALA A 304 -2.08 9.92 -7.03
CA ALA A 304 -1.17 10.74 -6.25
C ALA A 304 -0.80 10.06 -4.95
N LEU A 305 0.39 10.39 -4.45
CA LEU A 305 0.92 9.88 -3.20
C LEU A 305 1.81 10.90 -2.51
N ASP A 306 1.92 10.76 -1.20
CA ASP A 306 2.97 11.41 -0.41
C ASP A 306 3.34 10.56 0.81
N ASN A 307 4.52 10.82 1.38
CA ASN A 307 5.01 10.15 2.58
C ASN A 307 5.63 11.17 3.53
N ASN A 308 5.69 10.84 4.83
CA ASN A 308 6.30 11.69 5.84
C ASN A 308 7.54 11.04 6.50
N GLU A 309 8.14 11.77 7.43
CA GLU A 309 9.41 11.42 8.09
C GLU A 309 9.41 10.09 8.85
N TYR A 310 8.24 9.60 9.27
CA TYR A 310 8.08 8.37 10.04
C TYR A 310 7.42 7.23 9.23
N GLY A 311 7.44 7.35 7.90
CA GLY A 311 7.00 6.30 6.99
C GLY A 311 5.49 6.15 6.85
N MET A 312 4.69 7.04 7.43
CA MET A 312 3.27 7.13 7.10
C MET A 312 3.11 7.71 5.70
N TYR A 313 2.21 7.12 4.91
CA TYR A 313 1.98 7.54 3.54
C TYR A 313 0.51 7.64 3.21
N THR A 314 0.18 8.56 2.31
CA THR A 314 -1.18 8.82 1.87
C THR A 314 -1.27 8.67 0.36
N VAL A 315 -2.37 8.11 -0.13
CA VAL A 315 -2.62 7.87 -1.56
C VAL A 315 -4.02 8.35 -1.95
N LEU A 316 -4.11 8.97 -3.12
CA LEU A 316 -5.35 9.51 -3.67
C LEU A 316 -5.90 8.60 -4.76
N ASP A 317 -7.12 8.11 -4.54
CA ASP A 317 -7.90 7.32 -5.50
C ASP A 317 -8.69 8.23 -6.45
N SER A 318 -8.47 8.05 -7.75
CA SER A 318 -9.21 8.73 -8.82
C SER A 318 -10.64 8.20 -9.02
N THR A 319 -10.94 6.97 -8.61
CA THR A 319 -12.21 6.30 -8.92
C THR A 319 -13.35 6.86 -8.06
N LYS A 320 -13.16 6.87 -6.75
CA LYS A 320 -14.15 7.41 -5.80
C LYS A 320 -13.70 8.71 -5.13
N GLN A 321 -12.55 9.28 -5.54
CA GLN A 321 -12.03 10.56 -5.06
C GLN A 321 -11.76 10.53 -3.55
N ARG A 322 -11.13 9.46 -3.05
CA ARG A 322 -10.83 9.29 -1.62
C ARG A 322 -9.34 9.26 -1.37
N VAL A 323 -8.98 9.70 -0.17
CA VAL A 323 -7.62 9.67 0.34
C VAL A 323 -7.53 8.55 1.36
N PHE A 324 -6.61 7.62 1.13
CA PHE A 324 -6.31 6.50 2.02
C PHE A 324 -4.95 6.75 2.65
N THR A 325 -4.84 6.63 3.97
CA THR A 325 -3.57 6.82 4.69
C THR A 325 -3.20 5.55 5.42
N TYR A 326 -1.92 5.18 5.35
CA TYR A 326 -1.37 3.94 5.87
C TYR A 326 -0.11 4.22 6.70
N ASN A 327 0.19 3.37 7.68
CA ASN A 327 1.47 3.42 8.38
C ASN A 327 2.60 2.76 7.55
N HIS A 328 3.84 2.76 8.07
CA HIS A 328 5.01 2.21 7.37
C HIS A 328 4.92 0.70 7.09
N ASP A 329 4.08 -0.03 7.82
CA ASP A 329 3.81 -1.46 7.64
C ASP A 329 2.54 -1.72 6.85
N GLY A 330 2.00 -0.71 6.14
CA GLY A 330 0.90 -0.87 5.19
C GLY A 330 -0.47 -1.11 5.82
N TYR A 331 -0.64 -0.92 7.13
CA TYR A 331 -1.95 -0.95 7.78
C TYR A 331 -2.73 0.33 7.48
N LEU A 332 -4.01 0.18 7.15
CA LEU A 332 -4.89 1.31 6.89
C LEU A 332 -5.21 2.06 8.19
N LEU A 333 -4.90 3.36 8.20
CA LEU A 333 -5.14 4.26 9.33
C LEU A 333 -6.51 4.90 9.26
N HIS A 334 -6.79 5.56 8.14
CA HIS A 334 -8.06 6.23 7.93
C HIS A 334 -8.33 6.48 6.44
N ILE A 335 -9.59 6.74 6.15
CA ILE A 335 -10.09 7.12 4.84
C ILE A 335 -10.89 8.42 5.02
N PHE A 336 -10.69 9.37 4.11
CA PHE A 336 -11.57 10.53 4.00
C PHE A 336 -11.73 10.96 2.54
N GLY A 337 -12.56 11.97 2.30
CA GLY A 337 -12.87 12.43 0.95
C GLY A 337 -14.07 11.72 0.36
N GLY A 338 -14.17 11.80 -0.96
CA GLY A 338 -15.23 11.20 -1.75
C GLY A 338 -15.63 12.12 -2.89
N LYS A 339 -16.25 11.55 -3.93
CA LYS A 339 -16.76 12.35 -5.04
C LYS A 339 -17.95 13.19 -4.59
N GLY A 340 -17.93 14.49 -4.86
CA GLY A 340 -19.06 15.37 -4.61
C GLY A 340 -18.69 16.85 -4.47
N ASN A 341 -19.72 17.69 -4.33
CA ASN A 341 -19.60 19.15 -4.25
C ASN A 341 -19.88 19.68 -2.84
N VAL A 342 -19.77 18.84 -1.81
CA VAL A 342 -20.01 19.20 -0.41
C VAL A 342 -18.68 19.30 0.34
N SER A 343 -18.69 19.98 1.49
CA SER A 343 -17.50 20.11 2.35
C SER A 343 -16.85 18.77 2.63
N GLY A 344 -15.53 18.69 2.43
CA GLY A 344 -14.75 17.46 2.61
C GLY A 344 -14.85 16.45 1.46
N LYS A 345 -15.53 16.78 0.35
CA LYS A 345 -15.57 15.98 -0.89
C LYS A 345 -14.96 16.75 -2.06
N PHE A 346 -14.61 16.04 -3.12
CA PHE A 346 -13.90 16.58 -4.28
C PHE A 346 -14.68 16.38 -5.58
N GLN A 347 -14.58 17.36 -6.47
CA GLN A 347 -15.04 17.24 -7.86
C GLN A 347 -14.02 16.49 -8.71
N ASN A 348 -12.75 16.89 -8.61
CA ASN A 348 -11.62 16.20 -9.23
C ASN A 348 -10.33 16.50 -8.45
N ALA A 349 -10.09 15.75 -7.39
CA ALA A 349 -8.83 15.75 -6.69
C ALA A 349 -7.73 15.19 -7.60
N VAL A 350 -6.59 15.90 -7.70
CA VAL A 350 -5.49 15.55 -8.62
C VAL A 350 -4.15 15.32 -7.93
N ASP A 351 -3.96 15.86 -6.73
CA ASP A 351 -2.73 15.67 -5.96
C ASP A 351 -3.01 15.77 -4.46
N VAL A 352 -2.15 15.13 -3.66
CA VAL A 352 -2.20 15.09 -2.20
C VAL A 352 -0.79 15.22 -1.61
N LYS A 353 -0.62 16.02 -0.55
CA LYS A 353 0.64 16.17 0.19
C LYS A 353 0.42 16.36 1.69
N PHE A 354 1.36 15.89 2.49
CA PHE A 354 1.46 16.27 3.89
C PHE A 354 1.97 17.71 4.04
N MET A 355 1.43 18.43 5.01
CA MET A 355 1.92 19.74 5.47
C MET A 355 1.96 19.72 7.00
N GLY A 356 3.05 19.18 7.55
CA GLY A 356 3.10 18.78 8.96
C GLY A 356 2.06 17.69 9.23
N GLU A 357 1.21 17.90 10.22
CA GLU A 357 0.10 16.99 10.54
C GLU A 357 -1.14 17.20 9.66
N ASN A 358 -1.17 18.29 8.86
CA ASN A 358 -2.28 18.55 7.94
C ASN A 358 -2.07 17.80 6.62
N ILE A 359 -3.15 17.59 5.89
CA ILE A 359 -3.12 17.04 4.53
C ILE A 359 -3.71 18.07 3.57
N ILE A 360 -3.00 18.36 2.48
CA ILE A 360 -3.46 19.23 1.39
C ILE A 360 -3.92 18.36 0.23
N VAL A 361 -5.07 18.68 -0.34
CA VAL A 361 -5.59 18.06 -1.57
C VAL A 361 -5.92 19.15 -2.58
N LEU A 362 -5.45 19.01 -3.82
CA LEU A 362 -5.83 19.92 -4.91
C LEU A 362 -7.09 19.43 -5.60
N ASP A 363 -8.16 20.22 -5.59
CA ASP A 363 -9.38 19.96 -6.38
C ASP A 363 -9.38 20.84 -7.63
N GLN A 364 -9.04 20.21 -8.77
CA GLN A 364 -8.82 20.89 -10.04
C GLN A 364 -10.10 21.51 -10.60
N LEU A 365 -11.24 20.80 -10.53
CA LEU A 365 -12.50 21.31 -11.08
C LEU A 365 -13.12 22.36 -10.16
N ASN A 366 -12.96 22.20 -8.84
CA ASN A 366 -13.37 23.22 -7.88
C ASN A 366 -12.40 24.43 -7.85
N GLN A 367 -11.23 24.34 -8.49
CA GLN A 367 -10.16 25.34 -8.47
C GLN A 367 -9.80 25.76 -7.04
N SER A 368 -9.55 24.78 -6.18
CA SER A 368 -9.16 25.01 -4.78
C SER A 368 -8.00 24.15 -4.32
N ILE A 369 -7.32 24.69 -3.31
CA ILE A 369 -6.43 23.97 -2.42
C ILE A 369 -7.24 23.67 -1.14
N GLU A 370 -7.54 22.41 -0.88
CA GLU A 370 -8.31 21.97 0.28
C GLU A 370 -7.33 21.52 1.39
N VAL A 371 -7.42 22.14 2.57
CA VAL A 371 -6.56 21.84 3.72
C VAL A 371 -7.36 21.10 4.78
N PHE A 372 -6.94 19.88 5.06
CA PHE A 372 -7.52 19.00 6.07
C PHE A 372 -6.64 19.01 7.31
N GLN A 373 -7.25 19.19 8.47
CA GLN A 373 -6.59 19.11 9.76
C GLN A 373 -7.00 17.82 10.48
N PRO A 374 -6.11 17.23 11.30
CA PRO A 374 -6.48 16.09 12.12
C PRO A 374 -7.50 16.52 13.19
N THR A 375 -8.51 15.68 13.40
CA THR A 375 -9.36 15.77 14.60
C THR A 375 -8.59 15.27 15.82
N THR A 376 -9.18 15.32 17.02
CA THR A 376 -8.57 14.68 18.21
C THR A 376 -8.23 13.21 17.95
N TYR A 377 -9.12 12.48 17.26
CA TYR A 377 -8.90 11.08 16.91
C TYR A 377 -7.78 10.92 15.87
N GLY A 378 -7.75 11.77 14.83
CA GLY A 378 -6.66 11.75 13.85
C GLY A 378 -5.29 12.08 14.45
N ASN A 379 -5.24 13.03 15.38
CA ASN A 379 -4.00 13.36 16.07
C ASN A 379 -3.50 12.19 16.92
N LEU A 380 -4.38 11.48 17.63
CA LEU A 380 -4.01 10.27 18.35
C LEU A 380 -3.42 9.21 17.41
N LEU A 381 -4.02 8.98 16.23
CA LEU A 381 -3.47 8.07 15.22
C LEU A 381 -2.07 8.50 14.76
N ASN A 382 -1.88 9.77 14.42
CA ASN A 382 -0.59 10.28 13.99
C ASN A 382 0.49 10.12 15.08
N GLN A 383 0.16 10.44 16.34
CA GLN A 383 1.09 10.27 17.46
C GLN A 383 1.41 8.80 17.74
N ALA A 384 0.42 7.90 17.67
CA ALA A 384 0.63 6.48 17.87
C ALA A 384 1.57 5.89 16.81
N VAL A 385 1.33 6.22 15.54
CA VAL A 385 2.18 5.75 14.42
C VAL A 385 3.59 6.34 14.50
N LYS A 386 3.73 7.60 14.93
CA LYS A 386 5.03 8.21 15.18
C LYS A 386 5.76 7.53 16.33
N ALA A 387 5.08 7.20 17.42
CA ALA A 387 5.66 6.49 18.56
C ALA A 387 6.11 5.07 18.17
N ASP A 388 5.31 4.34 17.37
CA ASP A 388 5.66 3.03 16.83
C ASP A 388 6.94 3.10 15.97
N ALA A 389 6.99 4.06 15.04
CA ALA A 389 8.14 4.25 14.15
C ALA A 389 9.43 4.64 14.90
N LEU A 390 9.30 5.33 16.04
CA LEU A 390 10.42 5.69 16.93
C LEU A 390 10.73 4.62 17.99
N GLU A 391 10.03 3.48 17.97
CA GLU A 391 10.14 2.39 18.95
C GLU A 391 9.94 2.85 20.41
N ASN A 392 9.11 3.87 20.63
CA ASN A 392 8.76 4.36 21.97
C ASN A 392 7.52 3.61 22.51
N SER A 393 7.76 2.52 23.24
CA SER A 393 6.71 1.65 23.78
C SER A 393 5.70 2.36 24.69
N GLU A 394 6.16 3.24 25.59
CA GLU A 394 5.29 3.89 26.59
C GLU A 394 4.26 4.81 25.91
N ASP A 395 4.72 5.67 25.00
CA ASP A 395 3.85 6.57 24.25
C ASP A 395 2.95 5.78 23.29
N SER A 396 3.50 4.76 22.61
CA SER A 396 2.75 3.88 21.71
C SER A 396 1.58 3.22 22.44
N GLU A 397 1.85 2.56 23.57
CA GLU A 397 0.80 1.89 24.35
C GLU A 397 -0.27 2.88 24.81
N HIS A 398 0.14 4.05 25.32
CA HIS A 398 -0.78 5.09 25.75
C HIS A 398 -1.72 5.52 24.62
N TYR A 399 -1.19 5.89 23.45
CA TYR A 399 -2.01 6.38 22.34
C TYR A 399 -2.91 5.28 21.77
N TRP A 400 -2.41 4.05 21.60
CA TRP A 400 -3.23 2.94 21.12
C TRP A 400 -4.35 2.57 22.09
N GLN A 401 -4.12 2.66 23.40
CA GLN A 401 -5.17 2.49 24.41
C GLN A 401 -6.26 3.57 24.29
N GLU A 402 -5.89 4.84 24.10
CA GLU A 402 -6.87 5.92 23.89
C GLU A 402 -7.66 5.74 22.59
N ILE A 403 -7.01 5.31 21.52
CA ILE A 403 -7.66 4.98 20.24
C ILE A 403 -8.66 3.83 20.43
N ALA A 404 -8.29 2.76 21.13
CA ALA A 404 -9.17 1.62 21.39
C ALA A 404 -10.39 1.99 22.25
N LYS A 405 -10.28 3.00 23.13
CA LYS A 405 -11.43 3.54 23.90
C LYS A 405 -12.43 4.28 22.99
N ILE A 406 -11.94 5.01 21.99
CA ILE A 406 -12.76 5.80 21.06
C ILE A 406 -13.33 4.93 19.94
N ASN A 407 -12.51 4.03 19.40
CA ASN A 407 -12.85 3.11 18.31
C ASN A 407 -12.49 1.67 18.67
N PRO A 408 -13.33 0.97 19.47
CA PRO A 408 -13.07 -0.42 19.88
C PRO A 408 -13.08 -1.45 18.74
N LEU A 409 -13.47 -1.06 17.53
CA LEU A 409 -13.48 -1.92 16.34
C LEU A 409 -12.22 -1.76 15.50
N TYR A 410 -11.23 -1.00 15.98
CA TYR A 410 -10.00 -0.74 15.27
C TYR A 410 -8.93 -1.78 15.60
N ASP A 411 -8.92 -2.87 14.84
CA ASP A 411 -8.03 -4.02 15.06
C ASP A 411 -6.56 -3.62 15.22
N LEU A 412 -6.07 -2.62 14.46
CA LEU A 412 -4.69 -2.17 14.53
C LEU A 412 -4.30 -1.71 15.94
N ALA A 413 -5.20 -1.06 16.69
CA ALA A 413 -4.88 -0.64 18.06
C ALA A 413 -4.52 -1.84 18.95
N TYR A 414 -5.25 -2.94 18.80
CA TYR A 414 -4.97 -4.19 19.53
C TYR A 414 -3.73 -4.91 18.99
N VAL A 415 -3.49 -4.87 17.68
CA VAL A 415 -2.26 -5.42 17.08
C VAL A 415 -1.03 -4.68 17.61
N SER A 416 -1.01 -3.34 17.54
CA SER A 416 0.12 -2.53 17.99
C SER A 416 0.38 -2.68 19.49
N MET A 417 -0.66 -2.65 20.33
CA MET A 417 -0.50 -2.94 21.77
C MET A 417 0.02 -4.37 22.00
N GLY A 418 -0.44 -5.34 21.19
CA GLY A 418 0.05 -6.72 21.24
C GLY A 418 1.52 -6.83 20.87
N ASP A 419 1.98 -6.07 19.86
CA ASP A 419 3.38 -6.01 19.43
C ASP A 419 4.29 -5.37 20.50
N VAL A 420 3.80 -4.35 21.20
CA VAL A 420 4.48 -3.79 22.38
C VAL A 420 4.60 -4.84 23.48
N ALA A 421 3.49 -5.44 23.90
CA ALA A 421 3.48 -6.48 24.93
C ALA A 421 4.37 -7.68 24.57
N TYR A 422 4.38 -8.08 23.29
CA TYR A 422 5.25 -9.16 22.81
C TYR A 422 6.73 -8.80 22.91
N ARG A 423 7.12 -7.57 22.56
CA ARG A 423 8.52 -7.10 22.68
C ARG A 423 8.98 -7.03 24.14
N GLU A 424 8.08 -6.70 25.06
CA GLU A 424 8.35 -6.62 26.49
C GLU A 424 8.35 -7.99 27.21
N GLY A 425 8.01 -9.06 26.49
CA GLY A 425 7.97 -10.42 27.03
C GLY A 425 6.67 -10.77 27.74
N GLU A 426 5.65 -9.91 27.68
CA GLU A 426 4.31 -10.15 28.22
C GLU A 426 3.47 -11.01 27.27
N TYR A 427 3.94 -12.22 26.95
CA TYR A 427 3.35 -13.03 25.88
C TYR A 427 1.89 -13.44 26.12
N ASP A 428 1.47 -13.63 27.38
CA ASP A 428 0.07 -13.89 27.72
C ASP A 428 -0.85 -12.69 27.42
N ASN A 429 -0.35 -11.46 27.61
CA ASN A 429 -1.07 -10.24 27.31
C ASN A 429 -1.14 -10.04 25.79
N ALA A 430 0.00 -10.16 25.10
CA ALA A 430 0.08 -10.13 23.64
C ALA A 430 -0.89 -11.14 22.99
N LEU A 431 -0.94 -12.37 23.50
CA LEU A 431 -1.84 -13.41 23.01
C LEU A 431 -3.32 -13.00 23.09
N LYS A 432 -3.74 -12.35 24.18
CA LYS A 432 -5.12 -11.84 24.34
C LYS A 432 -5.41 -10.70 23.37
N LEU A 433 -4.47 -9.76 23.21
CA LEU A 433 -4.61 -8.62 22.32
C LEU A 433 -4.70 -9.06 20.86
N TYR A 434 -3.81 -9.94 20.40
CA TYR A 434 -3.87 -10.49 19.04
C TYR A 434 -5.15 -11.29 18.79
N LYS A 435 -5.66 -12.00 19.82
CA LYS A 435 -6.94 -12.70 19.72
C LYS A 435 -8.10 -11.73 19.53
N ASN A 436 -8.11 -10.59 20.24
CA ASN A 436 -9.15 -9.57 20.10
C ASN A 436 -9.12 -8.92 18.71
N ALA A 437 -7.94 -8.80 18.09
CA ALA A 437 -7.77 -8.27 16.75
C ALA A 437 -8.01 -9.28 15.61
N ASN A 438 -8.35 -10.54 15.93
CA ASN A 438 -8.30 -11.68 14.99
C ASN A 438 -6.96 -11.82 14.23
N PHE A 439 -5.85 -11.38 14.83
CA PHE A 439 -4.53 -11.43 14.19
C PHE A 439 -3.87 -12.80 14.37
N HIS A 440 -4.20 -13.74 13.47
CA HIS A 440 -3.79 -15.14 13.57
C HIS A 440 -2.27 -15.38 13.62
N LYS A 441 -1.49 -14.58 12.89
CA LYS A 441 -0.03 -14.72 12.86
C LYS A 441 0.57 -14.35 14.21
N GLY A 442 0.31 -13.13 14.70
CA GLY A 442 0.79 -12.69 16.02
C GLY A 442 0.30 -13.59 17.15
N TYR A 443 -0.95 -14.05 17.10
CA TYR A 443 -1.47 -15.02 18.07
C TYR A 443 -0.64 -16.31 18.10
N SER A 444 -0.30 -16.87 16.93
CA SER A 444 0.49 -18.10 16.83
C SER A 444 1.92 -17.91 17.37
N ASP A 445 2.53 -16.77 17.05
CA ASP A 445 3.87 -16.42 17.53
C ASP A 445 3.90 -16.24 19.05
N ALA A 446 2.94 -15.49 19.62
CA ALA A 446 2.77 -15.32 21.06
C ALA A 446 2.48 -16.66 21.76
N PHE A 447 1.60 -17.49 21.20
CA PHE A 447 1.29 -18.82 21.77
C PHE A 447 2.52 -19.73 21.84
N ASN A 448 3.37 -19.71 20.82
CA ASN A 448 4.62 -20.46 20.84
C ASN A 448 5.54 -19.99 21.97
N LYS A 449 5.60 -18.68 22.22
CA LYS A 449 6.40 -18.09 23.30
C LYS A 449 5.84 -18.38 24.70
N VAL A 450 4.52 -18.29 24.89
CA VAL A 450 3.87 -18.71 26.14
C VAL A 450 4.19 -20.18 26.44
N ARG A 451 4.13 -21.05 25.42
CA ARG A 451 4.48 -22.47 25.58
C ARG A 451 5.96 -22.68 25.90
N GLU A 452 6.84 -21.91 25.28
CA GLU A 452 8.29 -21.94 25.55
C GLU A 452 8.57 -21.59 27.01
N GLN A 453 8.03 -20.46 27.50
CA GLN A 453 8.13 -20.06 28.91
C GLN A 453 7.56 -21.12 29.86
N TRP A 454 6.39 -21.69 29.53
CA TRP A 454 5.82 -22.76 30.34
C TRP A 454 6.73 -23.99 30.42
N VAL A 455 7.37 -24.37 29.31
CA VAL A 455 8.33 -25.49 29.31
C VAL A 455 9.56 -25.15 30.15
N GLU A 456 10.09 -23.93 30.04
CA GLU A 456 11.23 -23.46 30.83
C GLU A 456 10.93 -23.48 32.33
N ASP A 457 9.79 -22.94 32.75
CA ASP A 457 9.35 -22.91 34.14
C ASP A 457 9.12 -24.33 34.71
N ASN A 458 8.71 -25.27 33.86
CA ASN A 458 8.37 -26.63 34.26
C ASN A 458 9.45 -27.66 33.90
N ILE A 459 10.62 -27.25 33.39
CA ILE A 459 11.62 -28.18 32.84
C ILE A 459 12.09 -29.20 33.88
N SER A 460 12.25 -28.77 35.13
CA SER A 460 12.67 -29.65 36.23
C SER A 460 11.63 -30.73 36.51
N TRP A 461 10.34 -30.38 36.49
CA TRP A 461 9.25 -31.34 36.68
C TRP A 461 9.09 -32.27 35.48
N ILE A 462 9.26 -31.75 34.27
CA ILE A 462 9.25 -32.55 33.03
C ILE A 462 10.38 -33.58 33.07
N LEU A 463 11.61 -33.17 33.39
CA LEU A 463 12.76 -34.06 33.51
C LEU A 463 12.58 -35.09 34.64
N ALA A 464 12.00 -34.68 35.78
CA ALA A 464 11.68 -35.60 36.87
C ALA A 464 10.63 -36.65 36.45
N ALA A 465 9.59 -36.25 35.73
CA ALA A 465 8.58 -37.17 35.21
C ALA A 465 9.17 -38.15 34.19
N ILE A 466 10.01 -37.66 33.26
CA ILE A 466 10.72 -38.51 32.29
C ILE A 466 11.65 -39.49 33.01
N PHE A 467 12.39 -39.04 34.03
CA PHE A 467 13.25 -39.91 34.82
C PHE A 467 12.47 -41.01 35.56
N LEU A 468 11.33 -40.66 36.17
CA LEU A 468 10.46 -41.65 36.83
C LEU A 468 9.89 -42.67 35.85
N ILE A 469 9.47 -42.23 34.67
CA ILE A 469 9.03 -43.12 33.59
C ILE A 469 10.17 -44.05 33.16
N PHE A 470 11.39 -43.53 33.01
CA PHE A 470 12.57 -44.32 32.66
C PHE A 470 12.89 -45.38 33.73
N VAL A 471 12.87 -45.00 35.02
CA VAL A 471 13.08 -45.93 36.14
C VAL A 471 12.00 -47.01 36.15
N TYR A 472 10.73 -46.65 35.95
CA TYR A 472 9.62 -47.60 35.89
C TYR A 472 9.75 -48.58 34.72
N LEU A 473 10.05 -48.07 33.52
CA LEU A 473 10.26 -48.92 32.33
C LEU A 473 11.45 -49.86 32.52
N THR A 474 12.54 -49.39 33.13
CA THR A 474 13.71 -50.23 33.45
C THR A 474 13.34 -51.33 34.44
N TRP A 475 12.54 -51.00 35.47
CA TRP A 475 12.06 -51.99 36.42
C TRP A 475 11.22 -53.07 35.73
N VAL A 476 10.22 -52.69 34.93
CA VAL A 476 9.29 -53.62 34.29
C VAL A 476 9.96 -54.47 33.20
N LEU A 477 10.83 -53.88 32.38
CA LEU A 477 11.42 -54.57 31.23
C LEU A 477 12.67 -55.38 31.58
N ILE A 478 13.43 -54.97 32.59
CA ILE A 478 14.73 -55.58 32.91
C ILE A 478 14.72 -56.23 34.29
N VAL A 479 14.37 -55.49 35.34
CA VAL A 479 14.53 -55.95 36.72
C VAL A 479 13.51 -57.03 37.07
N GLU A 480 12.23 -56.81 36.80
CA GLU A 480 11.15 -57.74 37.15
C GLU A 480 11.30 -59.10 36.43
N PRO A 481 11.59 -59.18 35.12
CA PRO A 481 11.82 -60.47 34.44
C PRO A 481 13.07 -61.19 34.96
N GLN A 482 14.14 -60.46 35.30
CA GLN A 482 15.34 -61.06 35.90
C GLN A 482 15.05 -61.61 37.30
N MET A 483 14.28 -60.89 38.11
CA MET A 483 13.86 -61.37 39.43
C MET A 483 12.99 -62.63 39.31
N LYS A 484 12.03 -62.67 38.37
CA LYS A 484 11.22 -63.87 38.09
C LYS A 484 12.08 -65.06 37.67
N LYS A 485 13.00 -64.88 36.71
CA LYS A 485 13.96 -65.92 36.29
C LYS A 485 14.87 -66.40 37.43
N ASN A 486 15.35 -65.49 38.27
CA ASN A 486 16.20 -65.84 39.41
C ASN A 486 15.42 -66.58 40.51
N LYS A 487 14.13 -66.27 40.69
CA LYS A 487 13.24 -66.99 41.60
C LYS A 487 12.98 -68.43 41.11
N GLU A 488 12.65 -68.60 39.83
CA GLU A 488 12.51 -69.92 39.19
C GLU A 488 13.80 -70.77 39.30
N ARG A 489 14.97 -70.14 39.13
CA ARG A 489 16.29 -70.80 39.32
C ARG A 489 16.59 -71.21 40.77
N ARG A 490 16.01 -70.53 41.76
CA ARG A 490 16.16 -70.88 43.18
C ARG A 490 15.21 -72.00 43.57
N GLU A 491 13.97 -71.96 43.07
CA GLU A 491 12.95 -73.00 43.29
C GLU A 491 13.28 -74.33 42.58
N THR A 492 14.09 -74.31 41.52
CA THR A 492 14.61 -75.53 40.86
C THR A 492 15.90 -76.08 41.46
N ARG A 493 16.51 -75.38 42.43
CA ARG A 493 17.74 -75.79 43.14
C ARG A 493 17.50 -76.25 44.59
N SER A 494 16.29 -76.07 45.13
CA SER A 494 15.80 -76.75 46.33
C SER A 494 15.06 -78.01 45.94
#